data_AF-A0A924J6G2-F1
#
_entry.id   AF-A0A924J6G2-F1
#
_cell.length_a   1.000
_cell.length_b   1.000
_cell.length_c   1.000
_cell.angle_alpha   90.00
_cell.angle_beta   90.00
_cell.angle_gamma   90.00
#
_symmetry.space_group_name_H-M   'P 1'
#
loop_
_entity.id
_entity.type
_entity.pdbx_description
1 polymer ?
#
loop_
_entity_poly.entity_id
_entity_poly.type
_entity_poly.pdbx_seq_one_letter_code
_entity_poly.pdbx_strand_id
1 'polypeptide(L)'
;MTALTRTTRSTKAAAEALALRAAQLMSEFKGIDIQVLSLAGLTDMTDYFVIASGTSDTHVRSMADHVVRQLRDVGERVTHAEGVEQGRWALLDYTDVVIHVFHPTLRNFYQLERLWSDAERVAFE
;
A
#
# COMPACT_ATOMS: atom_id res chain seq x y z
N MET A 1 -18.51 25.48 1.19
CA MET A 1 -17.27 24.92 0.60
C MET A 1 -17.61 23.52 0.13
N THR A 2 -17.75 23.36 -1.18
CA THR A 2 -18.30 22.18 -1.84
C THR A 2 -17.43 20.95 -1.56
N ALA A 3 -17.99 19.97 -0.86
CA ALA A 3 -17.39 18.64 -0.78
C ALA A 3 -17.30 18.08 -2.20
N LEU A 4 -16.07 17.78 -2.64
CA LEU A 4 -15.83 17.06 -3.89
C LEU A 4 -16.34 15.63 -3.70
N THR A 5 -17.55 15.36 -4.17
CA THR A 5 -18.16 14.04 -4.11
C THR A 5 -17.34 13.06 -4.97
N ARG A 6 -16.57 12.17 -4.33
CA ARG A 6 -15.86 11.03 -4.93
C ARG A 6 -16.81 10.26 -5.84
N THR A 7 -16.57 10.26 -7.15
CA THR A 7 -17.55 9.77 -8.13
C THR A 7 -17.51 8.25 -8.36
N THR A 8 -16.52 7.50 -7.86
CA THR A 8 -16.51 6.02 -7.94
C THR A 8 -15.62 5.43 -6.86
N ARG A 9 -16.18 5.04 -5.71
CA ARG A 9 -15.46 4.28 -4.68
C ARG A 9 -15.74 2.79 -4.87
N SER A 10 -14.72 1.95 -4.76
CA SER A 10 -14.89 0.50 -4.66
C SER A 10 -15.71 0.14 -3.42
N THR A 11 -16.30 -1.07 -3.41
CA THR A 11 -16.90 -1.58 -2.17
C THR A 11 -15.80 -1.86 -1.14
N LYS A 12 -16.12 -1.72 0.15
CA LYS A 12 -15.16 -2.03 1.24
C LYS A 12 -14.54 -3.43 1.08
N ALA A 13 -15.35 -4.43 0.73
CA ALA A 13 -14.87 -5.80 0.53
C ALA A 13 -13.86 -5.93 -0.62
N ALA A 14 -14.05 -5.18 -1.71
CA ALA A 14 -13.11 -5.18 -2.82
C ALA A 14 -11.81 -4.42 -2.50
N ALA A 15 -11.89 -3.30 -1.77
CA ALA A 15 -10.71 -2.61 -1.26
C ALA A 15 -9.89 -3.49 -0.30
N GLU A 16 -10.56 -4.22 0.59
CA GLU A 16 -9.90 -5.18 1.49
C GLU A 16 -9.22 -6.30 0.71
N ALA A 17 -9.93 -6.91 -0.25
CA ALA A 17 -9.36 -7.96 -1.10
C ALA A 17 -8.11 -7.49 -1.86
N LEU A 18 -8.13 -6.25 -2.38
CA LEU A 18 -6.98 -5.63 -3.04
C LEU A 18 -5.81 -5.44 -2.07
N ALA A 19 -6.07 -4.92 -0.87
CA ALA A 19 -5.05 -4.72 0.16
C ALA A 19 -4.41 -6.03 0.61
N LEU A 20 -5.22 -7.07 0.86
CA LEU A 20 -4.73 -8.40 1.22
C LEU A 20 -3.94 -9.04 0.09
N ARG A 21 -4.38 -8.88 -1.16
CA ARG A 21 -3.63 -9.39 -2.32
C ARG A 21 -2.28 -8.70 -2.46
N ALA A 22 -2.22 -7.37 -2.27
CA ALA A 22 -0.97 -6.63 -2.28
C ALA A 22 -0.01 -7.10 -1.17
N ALA A 23 -0.51 -7.30 0.05
CA ALA A 23 0.29 -7.82 1.16
C ALA A 23 0.87 -9.21 0.86
N GLN A 24 0.04 -10.10 0.30
CA GLN A 24 0.47 -11.45 -0.09
C GLN A 24 1.52 -11.42 -1.19
N LEU A 25 1.34 -10.60 -2.23
CA LEU A 25 2.34 -10.41 -3.29
C LEU A 25 3.68 -9.91 -2.73
N MET A 26 3.66 -8.99 -1.77
CA MET A 26 4.88 -8.54 -1.10
C MET A 26 5.51 -9.64 -0.24
N SER A 27 4.71 -10.48 0.42
CA SER A 27 5.18 -11.64 1.20
C SER A 27 5.83 -12.70 0.31
N GLU A 28 5.19 -13.06 -0.81
CA GLU A 28 5.74 -13.93 -1.85
C GLU A 28 7.10 -13.40 -2.34
N PHE A 29 7.20 -12.07 -2.48
CA PHE A 29 8.41 -11.35 -2.85
C PHE A 29 9.40 -11.09 -1.70
N LYS A 30 9.23 -11.73 -0.54
CA LYS A 30 10.13 -11.63 0.63
C LYS A 30 10.21 -10.23 1.25
N GLY A 31 9.12 -9.46 1.16
CA GLY A 31 8.92 -8.23 1.92
C GLY A 31 8.94 -8.48 3.43
N ILE A 32 9.38 -7.47 4.18
CA ILE A 32 9.62 -7.54 5.62
C ILE A 32 8.63 -6.64 6.36
N ASP A 33 8.20 -7.10 7.54
CA ASP A 33 7.30 -6.39 8.45
C ASP A 33 6.06 -5.85 7.71
N ILE A 34 5.40 -6.71 6.95
CA ILE A 34 4.23 -6.30 6.16
C ILE A 34 3.06 -6.00 7.11
N GLN A 35 2.41 -4.86 6.94
CA GLN A 35 1.27 -4.42 7.74
C GLN A 35 0.13 -4.02 6.82
N VAL A 36 -1.08 -4.52 7.10
CA VAL A 36 -2.32 -4.04 6.48
C VAL A 36 -3.07 -3.25 7.54
N LEU A 37 -3.33 -1.97 7.27
CA LEU A 37 -3.99 -1.05 8.18
C LEU A 37 -5.33 -0.62 7.58
N SER A 38 -6.42 -0.87 8.29
CA SER A 38 -7.74 -0.33 7.98
C SER A 38 -7.85 1.10 8.50
N LEU A 39 -8.14 2.03 7.60
CA LEU A 39 -8.30 3.45 7.90
C LEU A 39 -9.77 3.87 8.04
N ALA A 40 -10.69 2.89 8.09
CA ALA A 40 -12.11 3.13 8.22
C ALA A 40 -12.40 3.98 9.47
N GLY A 41 -13.05 5.13 9.28
CA GLY A 41 -13.37 6.05 10.37
C GLY A 41 -12.21 6.95 10.83
N LEU A 42 -11.01 6.80 10.25
CA LEU A 42 -9.86 7.66 10.54
C LEU A 42 -9.64 8.73 9.47
N THR A 43 -9.92 8.40 8.20
CA THR A 43 -9.81 9.35 7.08
C THR A 43 -10.72 8.97 5.92
N ASP A 44 -11.16 9.97 5.16
CA ASP A 44 -11.91 9.80 3.91
C ASP A 44 -11.01 9.72 2.67
N MET A 45 -9.69 9.72 2.84
CA MET A 45 -8.73 9.71 1.71
C MET A 45 -8.61 8.34 1.06
N THR A 46 -8.38 7.28 1.85
CA THR A 46 -8.18 5.90 1.39
C THR A 46 -8.70 4.94 2.47
N ASP A 47 -9.09 3.72 2.10
CA ASP A 47 -9.66 2.74 3.04
C ASP A 47 -8.59 1.88 3.70
N TYR A 48 -7.50 1.58 2.99
CA TYR A 48 -6.41 0.75 3.51
C TYR A 48 -5.04 1.32 3.19
N PHE A 49 -4.10 1.10 4.11
CA PHE A 49 -2.67 1.12 3.85
C PHE A 49 -2.09 -0.28 3.88
N VAL A 50 -1.19 -0.56 2.95
CA VAL A 50 -0.34 -1.75 2.99
C VAL A 50 1.11 -1.30 3.03
N ILE A 51 1.83 -1.62 4.10
CA ILE A 51 3.19 -1.13 4.35
C ILE A 51 4.13 -2.32 4.40
N ALA A 52 5.23 -2.28 3.66
CA ALA A 52 6.27 -3.30 3.67
C ALA A 52 7.67 -2.67 3.60
N SER A 53 8.67 -3.41 4.06
CA SER A 53 10.08 -3.08 3.88
C SER A 53 10.74 -4.00 2.85
N GLY A 54 11.55 -3.43 1.95
CA GLY A 54 12.58 -4.17 1.23
C GLY A 54 13.87 -4.27 2.03
N THR A 55 14.94 -4.81 1.42
CA THR A 55 16.27 -4.94 2.05
C THR A 55 17.33 -4.04 1.40
N SER A 56 17.01 -3.45 0.25
CA SER A 56 17.86 -2.54 -0.52
C SER A 56 16.99 -1.76 -1.51
N ASP A 57 17.53 -0.71 -2.10
CA ASP A 57 16.83 0.10 -3.11
C ASP A 57 16.33 -0.76 -4.29
N THR A 58 17.17 -1.69 -4.76
CA THR A 58 16.79 -2.64 -5.81
C THR A 58 15.64 -3.54 -5.37
N HIS A 59 15.67 -4.06 -4.14
CA HIS A 59 14.59 -4.91 -3.63
C HIS A 59 13.26 -4.15 -3.54
N VAL A 60 13.28 -2.91 -3.03
CA VAL A 60 12.09 -2.05 -2.97
C VAL A 60 11.52 -1.80 -4.37
N ARG A 61 12.35 -1.39 -5.33
CA ARG A 61 11.91 -1.14 -6.71
C ARG A 61 11.31 -2.40 -7.33
N SER A 62 12.04 -3.52 -7.26
CA SER A 62 11.59 -4.79 -7.86
C SER A 62 10.31 -5.32 -7.21
N MET A 63 10.13 -5.11 -5.91
CA MET A 63 8.90 -5.48 -5.20
C MET A 63 7.73 -4.60 -5.62
N ALA A 64 7.92 -3.28 -5.69
CA ALA A 64 6.89 -2.36 -6.16
C ALA A 64 6.46 -2.68 -7.61
N ASP A 65 7.43 -2.90 -8.50
CA ASP A 65 7.17 -3.32 -9.89
C ASP A 65 6.45 -4.68 -9.96
N HIS A 66 6.79 -5.60 -9.07
CA HIS A 66 6.15 -6.90 -8.97
C HIS A 66 4.67 -6.76 -8.60
N VAL A 67 4.37 -6.00 -7.56
CA VAL A 67 2.99 -5.71 -7.13
C VAL A 67 2.19 -5.06 -8.26
N VAL A 68 2.71 -4.00 -8.88
CA VAL A 68 2.02 -3.31 -9.99
C VAL A 68 1.72 -4.27 -11.14
N ARG A 69 2.68 -5.11 -11.52
CA ARG A 69 2.51 -6.07 -12.62
C ARG A 69 1.44 -7.11 -12.30
N GLN A 70 1.51 -7.73 -11.13
CA GLN A 70 0.61 -8.80 -10.73
C GLN A 70 -0.82 -8.30 -10.52
N LEU A 71 -1.00 -7.12 -9.93
CA LEU A 71 -2.33 -6.51 -9.79
C LEU A 71 -2.91 -6.13 -11.16
N ARG A 72 -2.09 -5.61 -12.08
CA ARG A 72 -2.55 -5.31 -13.45
C ARG A 72 -3.03 -6.55 -14.19
N ASP A 73 -2.37 -7.70 -14.01
CA ASP A 73 -2.72 -8.95 -14.68
C ASP A 73 -4.10 -9.49 -14.24
N VAL A 74 -4.61 -9.06 -13.08
CA VAL A 74 -5.99 -9.35 -12.61
C VAL A 74 -6.97 -8.19 -12.82
N GLY A 75 -6.57 -7.17 -13.57
CA GLY A 75 -7.43 -6.03 -13.94
C GLY A 75 -7.32 -4.80 -13.04
N GLU A 76 -6.53 -4.86 -11.96
CA GLU A 76 -6.35 -3.77 -11.00
C GLU A 76 -5.24 -2.83 -11.47
N ARG A 77 -5.60 -1.61 -11.89
CA ARG A 77 -4.64 -0.64 -12.42
C ARG A 77 -4.23 0.36 -11.35
N VAL A 78 -2.92 0.54 -11.20
CA VAL A 78 -2.38 1.62 -10.38
C VAL A 78 -2.87 2.97 -10.92
N THR A 79 -3.44 3.79 -10.05
CA THR A 79 -3.90 5.14 -10.38
C THR A 79 -2.71 6.08 -10.49
N HIS A 80 -1.81 5.99 -9.51
CA HIS A 80 -0.62 6.82 -9.43
C HIS A 80 0.52 6.08 -8.74
N ALA A 81 1.75 6.34 -9.18
CA ALA A 81 2.94 5.72 -8.58
C ALA A 81 4.05 6.76 -8.41
N GLU A 82 4.71 6.74 -7.26
CA GLU A 82 5.81 7.65 -6.92
C GLU A 82 7.00 6.88 -6.35
N GLY A 83 8.22 7.37 -6.59
CA GLY A 83 9.43 6.90 -5.91
C GLY A 83 9.92 5.49 -6.29
N VAL A 84 9.23 4.80 -7.21
CA VAL A 84 9.54 3.42 -7.64
C VAL A 84 10.96 3.32 -8.20
N GLU A 85 11.32 4.20 -9.14
CA GLU A 85 12.64 4.19 -9.80
C GLU A 85 13.80 4.35 -8.82
N GLN A 86 13.62 5.18 -7.78
CA GLN A 86 14.64 5.42 -6.76
C GLN A 86 14.76 4.26 -5.78
N GLY A 87 13.69 3.48 -5.55
CA GLY A 87 13.70 2.35 -4.62
C GLY A 87 13.89 2.73 -3.15
N ARG A 88 13.87 4.02 -2.80
CA ARG A 88 14.02 4.47 -1.41
C ARG A 88 12.71 4.38 -0.65
N TRP A 89 11.63 4.78 -1.32
CA TRP A 89 10.26 4.69 -0.86
C TRP A 89 9.38 4.72 -2.10
N ALA A 90 8.73 3.60 -2.40
CA ALA A 90 7.72 3.53 -3.43
C ALA A 90 6.32 3.72 -2.81
N LEU A 91 5.51 4.55 -3.43
CA LEU A 91 4.10 4.73 -3.14
C LEU A 91 3.30 4.31 -4.37
N LEU A 92 2.37 3.36 -4.19
CA LEU A 92 1.45 2.91 -5.23
C LEU A 92 0.02 3.22 -4.77
N ASP A 93 -0.67 4.08 -5.50
CA ASP A 93 -2.02 4.54 -5.19
C ASP A 93 -3.04 3.83 -6.08
N TYR A 94 -3.98 3.14 -5.44
CA TYR A 94 -5.14 2.47 -6.06
C TYR A 94 -6.47 3.10 -5.63
N THR A 95 -6.47 4.38 -5.24
CA THR A 95 -7.62 5.18 -4.75
C THR A 95 -8.20 4.74 -3.40
N ASP A 96 -8.52 3.46 -3.25
CA ASP A 96 -9.08 2.88 -2.01
C ASP A 96 -8.02 2.13 -1.19
N VAL A 97 -6.86 1.85 -1.80
CA VAL A 97 -5.69 1.22 -1.15
C VAL A 97 -4.44 2.00 -1.54
N VAL A 98 -3.60 2.34 -0.58
CA VAL A 98 -2.26 2.89 -0.84
C VAL A 98 -1.21 1.92 -0.30
N ILE A 99 -0.27 1.54 -1.17
CA ILE A 99 0.79 0.58 -0.86
C ILE A 99 2.10 1.35 -0.72
N HIS A 100 2.75 1.21 0.43
CA HIS A 100 4.04 1.79 0.72
C HIS A 100 5.11 0.70 0.81
N VAL A 101 6.11 0.75 -0.07
CA VAL A 101 7.29 -0.12 -0.02
C VAL A 101 8.49 0.71 0.35
N PHE A 102 9.07 0.45 1.52
CA PHE A 102 10.15 1.25 2.09
C PHE A 102 11.50 0.58 2.02
N HIS A 103 12.54 1.39 1.83
CA HIS A 103 13.86 1.04 2.33
C HIS A 103 13.84 1.12 3.88
N PRO A 104 14.46 0.17 4.61
CA PRO A 104 14.36 0.09 6.08
C PRO A 104 14.73 1.40 6.80
N THR A 105 15.78 2.08 6.33
CA THR A 105 16.21 3.37 6.88
C THR A 105 15.12 4.44 6.79
N LEU A 106 14.37 4.51 5.69
CA LEU A 106 13.31 5.50 5.55
C LEU A 106 12.07 5.12 6.34
N ARG A 107 11.73 3.83 6.44
CA ARG A 107 10.64 3.37 7.31
C ARG A 107 10.88 3.79 8.76
N ASN A 108 12.10 3.58 9.26
CA ASN A 108 12.49 3.97 10.62
C ASN A 108 12.49 5.49 10.85
N PHE A 109 12.77 6.27 9.81
CA PHE A 109 12.76 7.72 9.87
C PHE A 109 11.33 8.28 9.88
N TYR A 110 10.48 7.84 8.95
CA TYR A 110 9.12 8.37 8.79
C TYR A 110 8.12 7.79 9.79
N GLN A 111 8.28 6.52 10.21
CA GLN A 111 7.42 5.86 11.20
C GLN A 111 5.93 6.03 10.90
N LEU A 112 5.50 5.79 9.65
CA LEU A 112 4.09 6.01 9.26
C LEU A 112 3.12 5.22 10.15
N GLU A 113 3.51 4.03 10.60
CA GLU A 113 2.71 3.21 11.50
C GLU A 113 2.44 3.88 12.85
N ARG A 114 3.29 4.83 13.26
CA ARG A 114 3.06 5.65 14.45
C ARG A 114 2.02 6.73 14.19
N LEU A 115 1.99 7.31 12.99
CA LEU A 115 0.96 8.27 12.59
C LEU A 115 -0.42 7.60 12.51
N TRP A 116 -0.45 6.32 12.14
CA TRP A 116 -1.65 5.51 12.01
C TRP A 116 -1.77 4.45 13.10
N SER A 117 -1.30 4.76 14.33
CA SER A 117 -1.31 3.80 15.44
C SER A 117 -2.72 3.35 15.85
N ASP A 118 -3.71 4.20 15.61
CA ASP A 118 -5.13 3.97 15.91
C ASP A 118 -5.82 3.12 14.82
N ALA A 119 -5.15 2.84 13.71
CA ALA A 119 -5.67 1.99 12.65
C ALA A 119 -5.72 0.53 13.09
N GLU A 120 -6.85 -0.12 12.77
CA GLU A 120 -6.99 -1.56 12.98
C GLU A 120 -6.05 -2.32 12.04
N ARG A 121 -5.30 -3.28 12.60
CA ARG A 121 -4.45 -4.18 11.81
C ARG A 121 -5.26 -5.35 11.31
N VAL A 122 -5.29 -5.53 9.99
CA VAL A 122 -5.96 -6.64 9.34
C VAL A 122 -4.93 -7.74 9.08
N ALA A 123 -5.26 -8.97 9.47
CA ALA A 123 -4.40 -10.12 9.20
C ALA A 123 -4.45 -10.50 7.71
N PHE A 124 -3.32 -10.93 7.16
CA PHE A 124 -3.22 -11.49 5.81
C PHE A 124 -2.43 -12.80 5.89
N GLU A 125 -2.69 -13.71 4.95
CA GLU A 125 -2.06 -15.04 4.86
C GLU A 125 -0.85 -15.05 3.91
#